data_AF-A0A1B6K294-F1
#
_entry.id   AF-A0A1B6K294-F1
#
_cell.length_a   1.000
_cell.length_b   1.000
_cell.length_c   1.000
_cell.angle_alpha   90.00
_cell.angle_beta   90.00
_cell.angle_gamma   90.00
#
_symmetry.space_group_name_H-M   'P 1'
#
loop_
_entity.id
_entity.type
_entity.pdbx_description
1 polymer ?
#
loop_
_entity_poly.entity_id
_entity_poly.type
_entity_poly.pdbx_seq_one_letter_code
_entity_poly.pdbx_strand_id
1 'polypeptide(L)'
;MFRLALLLLIGLAVAARQKSSKQQCKSVKTIDISLNENFCNQPVFLTLVEKLPEWELIDNVCVTLFPLPDDPSTFIIYSSRVYCDGSNEVVTTIATDITTGTYRRANPYSTFTQYVFGYAGCDTYLLYNCPEFG
;
A
#
# COMPACT_ATOMS: atom_id res chain seq x y z
N MET A 1 51.62 23.60 -21.61
CA MET A 1 51.08 23.64 -20.24
C MET A 1 49.55 23.48 -20.17
N PHE A 2 48.89 22.93 -21.19
CA PHE A 2 47.40 22.90 -21.29
C PHE A 2 46.85 21.48 -21.55
N ARG A 3 47.54 20.43 -21.09
CA ARG A 3 47.06 19.04 -21.26
C ARG A 3 46.98 18.20 -19.98
N LEU A 4 47.49 18.70 -18.85
CA LEU A 4 47.35 18.03 -17.55
C LEU A 4 46.10 18.44 -16.76
N ALA A 5 45.48 19.59 -17.07
CA ALA A 5 44.34 20.09 -16.31
C ALA A 5 43.00 19.41 -16.64
N LEU A 6 42.89 18.74 -17.80
CA LEU A 6 41.61 18.17 -18.26
C LEU A 6 41.33 16.76 -17.70
N LEU A 7 42.34 16.05 -17.22
CA LEU A 7 42.19 14.70 -16.65
C LEU A 7 41.77 14.70 -15.17
N LEU A 8 41.87 15.84 -14.49
CA LEU A 8 41.46 15.99 -13.08
C LEU A 8 39.98 16.31 -12.88
N LEU A 9 39.24 16.64 -13.95
CA LEU A 9 37.82 16.99 -13.88
C LEU A 9 36.87 15.81 -14.17
N ILE A 10 37.38 14.67 -14.63
CA ILE A 10 36.57 13.46 -14.87
C ILE A 10 36.51 12.56 -13.61
N GLY A 11 37.37 12.81 -12.61
CA GLY A 11 37.49 11.99 -11.41
C GLY A 11 36.51 12.28 -10.26
N LEU A 12 35.61 13.26 -10.40
CA LEU A 12 34.61 13.60 -9.36
C LEU A 12 33.22 12.98 -9.62
N ALA A 13 33.10 12.18 -10.68
CA ALA A 13 31.91 11.34 -10.91
C ALA A 13 31.98 10.04 -10.09
N VAL A 14 32.05 10.13 -8.75
CA VAL A 14 31.84 8.95 -7.91
C VAL A 14 30.98 9.29 -6.70
N ALA A 15 29.73 8.82 -6.81
CA ALA A 15 28.85 8.47 -5.71
C ALA A 15 28.39 9.60 -4.79
N ALA A 16 27.51 10.47 -5.33
CA ALA A 16 26.31 10.78 -4.56
C ALA A 16 25.56 9.45 -4.34
N ARG A 17 25.93 8.69 -3.31
CA ARG A 17 25.09 7.62 -2.78
C ARG A 17 23.80 8.29 -2.37
N GLN A 18 22.80 8.20 -3.25
CA GLN A 18 21.41 8.37 -2.89
C GLN A 18 21.21 7.44 -1.71
N LYS A 19 21.26 7.98 -0.48
CA LYS A 19 20.77 7.28 0.70
C LYS A 19 19.29 7.13 0.44
N SER A 20 18.92 6.07 -0.27
CA SER A 20 17.61 5.45 -0.14
C SER A 20 17.55 5.04 1.32
N SER A 21 17.08 5.95 2.15
CA SER A 21 16.59 5.63 3.48
C SER A 21 15.43 4.69 3.21
N LYS A 22 15.70 3.38 3.13
CA LYS A 22 14.65 2.38 3.20
C LYS A 22 13.89 2.69 4.47
N GLN A 23 12.69 3.22 4.32
CA GLN A 23 11.85 3.53 5.45
C GLN A 23 11.71 2.24 6.24
N GLN A 24 12.21 2.24 7.48
CA GLN A 24 12.25 1.02 8.28
C GLN A 24 10.83 0.75 8.77
N CYS A 25 10.11 -0.10 8.05
CA CYS A 25 8.75 -0.47 8.40
C CYS A 25 8.72 -1.23 9.72
N LYS A 26 7.64 -1.04 10.48
CA LYS A 26 7.44 -1.74 11.75
C LYS A 26 7.11 -3.20 11.46
N SER A 27 7.73 -4.10 12.22
CA SER A 27 7.29 -5.50 12.28
C SER A 27 6.04 -5.58 13.14
N VAL A 28 4.96 -6.10 12.58
CA VAL A 28 3.66 -6.26 13.25
C VAL A 28 3.26 -7.72 13.15
N LYS A 29 2.76 -8.30 14.25
CA LYS A 29 2.21 -9.66 14.23
C LYS A 29 0.88 -9.62 13.48
N THR A 30 0.82 -10.32 12.34
CA THR A 30 -0.38 -10.37 11.50
C THR A 30 -1.38 -11.42 12.02
N ILE A 31 -2.60 -11.31 11.52
CA ILE A 31 -3.65 -12.32 11.72
C ILE A 31 -3.72 -13.25 10.51
N ASP A 32 -4.32 -14.42 10.72
CA ASP A 32 -4.48 -15.43 9.67
C ASP A 32 -5.70 -15.09 8.80
N ILE A 33 -5.50 -14.22 7.82
CA ILE A 33 -6.54 -13.81 6.85
C ILE A 33 -5.95 -13.65 5.45
N SER A 34 -6.58 -14.28 4.46
CA SER A 34 -6.19 -14.20 3.04
C SER A 34 -7.01 -13.17 2.24
N LEU A 35 -6.53 -12.78 1.05
CA LEU A 35 -7.34 -11.99 0.12
C LEU A 35 -8.58 -12.76 -0.34
N ASN A 36 -8.51 -14.09 -0.42
CA ASN A 36 -9.64 -14.94 -0.76
C ASN A 36 -10.74 -14.93 0.31
N GLU A 37 -10.37 -14.92 1.60
CA GLU A 37 -11.35 -14.73 2.68
C GLU A 37 -12.03 -13.37 2.60
N ASN A 38 -11.27 -12.30 2.35
CA ASN A 38 -11.86 -10.98 2.11
C ASN A 38 -12.80 -10.98 0.90
N PHE A 39 -12.43 -11.69 -0.17
CA PHE A 39 -13.28 -11.86 -1.36
C PHE A 39 -14.62 -12.54 -1.02
N CYS A 40 -14.60 -13.60 -0.21
CA CYS A 40 -15.80 -14.32 0.21
C CYS A 40 -16.70 -13.51 1.17
N ASN A 41 -16.13 -12.55 1.90
CA ASN A 41 -16.82 -11.73 2.90
C ASN A 41 -17.22 -10.32 2.38
N GLN A 42 -17.22 -10.12 1.07
CA GLN A 42 -17.57 -8.84 0.46
C GLN A 42 -19.05 -8.45 0.65
N PRO A 43 -19.37 -7.13 0.63
CA PRO A 43 -18.44 -6.00 0.54
C PRO A 43 -17.69 -5.74 1.85
N VAL A 44 -16.41 -5.36 1.77
CA VAL A 44 -15.60 -5.02 2.94
C VAL A 44 -15.67 -3.52 3.19
N PHE A 45 -16.10 -3.13 4.39
CA PHE A 45 -16.14 -1.74 4.82
C PHE A 45 -14.88 -1.38 5.62
N LEU A 46 -14.30 -0.22 5.32
CA LEU A 46 -13.13 0.29 6.02
C LEU A 46 -13.51 1.51 6.85
N THR A 47 -13.08 1.52 8.11
CA THR A 47 -13.12 2.71 8.97
C THR A 47 -11.74 3.34 8.99
N LEU A 48 -11.68 4.64 8.69
CA LEU A 48 -10.43 5.40 8.73
C LEU A 48 -10.15 5.82 10.18
N VAL A 49 -9.01 5.40 10.72
CA VAL A 49 -8.67 5.59 12.16
C VAL A 49 -7.97 6.94 12.41
N GLU A 50 -7.27 7.48 11.42
CA GLU A 50 -6.53 8.73 11.55
C GLU A 50 -7.40 9.93 11.16
N LYS A 51 -7.38 10.99 11.96
CA LYS A 51 -8.12 12.22 11.68
C LYS A 51 -7.25 13.19 10.88
N LEU A 52 -6.90 12.78 9.66
CA LEU A 52 -6.36 13.73 8.70
C LEU A 52 -7.51 14.59 8.16
N PRO A 53 -7.33 15.90 7.96
CA PRO A 53 -8.40 16.77 7.45
C PRO A 53 -9.05 16.25 6.17
N GLU A 54 -8.28 15.59 5.31
CA GLU A 54 -8.78 14.99 4.07
C GLU A 54 -9.67 13.76 4.31
N TRP A 55 -9.46 13.04 5.42
CA TRP A 55 -10.20 11.82 5.76
C TRP A 55 -11.52 12.15 6.47
N GLU A 56 -11.62 13.31 7.13
CA GLU A 56 -12.88 13.82 7.70
C GLU A 56 -13.94 14.13 6.64
N LEU A 57 -13.52 14.27 5.38
CA LEU A 57 -14.43 14.49 4.24
C LEU A 57 -15.03 13.19 3.68
N ILE A 58 -14.48 12.04 4.07
CA ILE A 58 -14.91 10.73 3.58
C ILE A 58 -16.05 10.23 4.47
N ASP A 59 -17.22 10.02 3.87
CA ASP A 59 -18.39 9.45 4.54
C ASP A 59 -18.27 7.92 4.63
N ASN A 60 -17.91 7.28 3.51
CA ASN A 60 -17.73 5.83 3.49
C ASN A 60 -16.59 5.37 2.57
N VAL A 61 -16.10 4.16 2.85
CA VAL A 61 -15.18 3.43 1.96
C VAL A 61 -15.69 2.01 1.79
N CYS A 62 -15.98 1.64 0.55
CA CYS A 62 -16.39 0.29 0.16
C CYS A 62 -15.29 -0.35 -0.68
N VAL A 63 -14.91 -1.58 -0.35
CA VAL A 63 -13.87 -2.34 -1.04
C VAL A 63 -14.46 -3.61 -1.63
N THR A 64 -14.22 -3.80 -2.93
CA THR A 64 -14.55 -5.03 -3.64
C THR A 64 -13.32 -5.64 -4.30
N LEU A 65 -13.22 -6.95 -4.29
CA LEU A 65 -12.10 -7.74 -4.76
C LEU A 65 -12.57 -8.71 -5.85
N PHE A 66 -11.72 -8.97 -6.83
CA PHE A 66 -11.95 -9.94 -7.89
C PHE A 66 -10.65 -10.72 -8.14
N PRO A 67 -10.63 -12.05 -8.00
CA PRO A 67 -9.43 -12.83 -8.26
C PRO A 67 -9.04 -12.74 -9.73
N LEU A 68 -7.73 -12.77 -10.01
CA LEU A 68 -7.26 -12.91 -11.36
C LEU A 68 -7.53 -14.33 -11.88
N PRO A 69 -7.93 -14.50 -13.16
CA PRO A 69 -8.21 -15.83 -13.71
C PRO A 69 -6.99 -16.77 -13.75
N ASP A 70 -5.79 -16.21 -13.88
CA ASP A 70 -4.52 -16.91 -14.04
C ASP A 70 -3.75 -17.09 -12.73
N ASP A 71 -4.03 -16.26 -11.72
CA ASP A 71 -3.40 -16.33 -10.40
C ASP A 71 -4.43 -16.15 -9.27
N PRO A 72 -4.84 -17.24 -8.59
CA PRO A 72 -5.84 -17.18 -7.53
C PRO A 72 -5.35 -16.48 -6.25
N SER A 73 -4.05 -16.19 -6.13
CA SER A 73 -3.47 -15.44 -5.01
C SER A 73 -3.44 -13.93 -5.26
N THR A 74 -3.77 -13.50 -6.48
CA THR A 74 -3.75 -12.10 -6.90
C THR A 74 -5.15 -11.61 -7.23
N PHE A 75 -5.47 -10.39 -6.79
CA PHE A 75 -6.79 -9.78 -6.88
C PHE A 75 -6.71 -8.37 -7.46
N ILE A 76 -7.68 -8.04 -8.31
CA ILE A 76 -8.02 -6.66 -8.63
C ILE A 76 -8.96 -6.16 -7.54
N ILE A 77 -8.61 -5.03 -6.93
CA ILE A 77 -9.37 -4.41 -5.84
C ILE A 77 -9.84 -3.03 -6.30
N TYR A 78 -11.15 -2.80 -6.20
CA TYR A 78 -11.75 -1.48 -6.35
C TYR A 78 -12.08 -0.92 -4.98
N SER A 79 -11.53 0.24 -4.66
CA SER A 79 -11.85 0.99 -3.45
C SER A 79 -12.66 2.22 -3.85
N SER A 80 -13.94 2.22 -3.51
CA SER A 80 -14.83 3.37 -3.70
C SER A 80 -14.88 4.20 -2.43
N ARG A 81 -14.63 5.50 -2.56
CA ARG A 81 -14.75 6.48 -1.48
C ARG A 81 -15.91 7.42 -1.84
N VAL A 82 -16.85 7.58 -0.92
CA VAL A 82 -17.92 8.58 -1.04
C VAL A 82 -17.63 9.70 -0.06
N TYR A 83 -17.71 10.92 -0.55
CA TYR A 83 -17.47 12.13 0.24
C TYR A 83 -18.80 12.71 0.73
N CYS A 84 -18.75 13.50 1.80
CA CYS A 84 -19.93 14.14 2.41
C CYS A 84 -20.70 15.07 1.45
N ASP A 85 -20.07 15.55 0.38
CA ASP A 85 -20.70 16.38 -0.66
C ASP A 85 -21.38 15.56 -1.77
N GLY A 86 -21.36 14.22 -1.66
CA GLY A 86 -21.93 13.29 -2.63
C GLY A 86 -21.03 12.98 -3.83
N SER A 87 -19.83 13.58 -3.91
CA SER A 87 -18.84 13.17 -4.89
C SER A 87 -18.25 11.80 -4.54
N ASN A 88 -17.64 11.13 -5.52
CA ASN A 88 -17.05 9.81 -5.31
C ASN A 88 -15.75 9.61 -6.11
N GLU A 89 -14.82 8.86 -5.51
CA GLU A 89 -13.58 8.42 -6.14
C GLU A 89 -13.58 6.88 -6.20
N VAL A 90 -13.06 6.31 -7.30
CA VAL A 90 -12.79 4.87 -7.39
C VAL A 90 -11.33 4.67 -7.74
N VAL A 91 -10.60 3.99 -6.86
CA VAL A 91 -9.19 3.65 -7.06
C VAL A 91 -9.05 2.16 -7.29
N THR A 92 -8.41 1.80 -8.39
CA THR A 92 -8.04 0.41 -8.70
C THR A 92 -6.67 0.10 -8.11
N THR A 93 -6.56 -1.03 -7.42
CA THR A 93 -5.32 -1.55 -6.85
C THR A 93 -5.20 -3.02 -7.22
N ILE A 94 -4.00 -3.49 -7.53
CA ILE A 94 -3.70 -4.92 -7.63
C ILE A 94 -3.08 -5.36 -6.30
N ALA A 95 -3.53 -6.48 -5.74
CA ALA A 95 -3.01 -7.03 -4.51
C ALA A 95 -2.68 -8.51 -4.67
N THR A 96 -1.61 -8.97 -4.04
CA THR A 96 -1.25 -10.40 -4.00
C THR A 96 -0.89 -10.81 -2.57
N ASP A 97 -1.31 -12.02 -2.18
CA ASP A 97 -0.98 -12.61 -0.88
C ASP A 97 0.53 -12.95 -0.85
N ILE A 98 1.29 -12.36 0.07
CA ILE A 98 2.69 -12.78 0.33
C ILE A 98 2.68 -13.95 1.31
N THR A 99 2.00 -13.74 2.43
CA THR A 99 1.70 -14.70 3.50
C THR A 99 0.38 -14.27 4.13
N THR A 100 -0.25 -15.11 4.95
CA THR A 100 -1.52 -14.73 5.58
C THR A 100 -1.38 -13.44 6.43
N GLY A 101 -2.35 -12.54 6.24
CA GLY A 101 -2.36 -11.19 6.80
C GLY A 101 -1.29 -10.23 6.27
N THR A 102 -0.53 -10.59 5.22
CA THR A 102 0.46 -9.72 4.58
C THR A 102 0.29 -9.70 3.07
N TYR A 103 -0.02 -8.52 2.52
CA TYR A 103 -0.33 -8.37 1.10
C TYR A 103 0.64 -7.40 0.44
N ARG A 104 1.10 -7.70 -0.78
CA ARG A 104 1.70 -6.68 -1.64
C ARG A 104 0.59 -5.98 -2.40
N ARG A 105 0.49 -4.66 -2.31
CA ARG A 105 -0.51 -3.85 -3.02
C ARG A 105 0.16 -2.79 -3.88
N ALA A 106 -0.39 -2.55 -5.06
CA ALA A 106 0.08 -1.54 -5.99
C ALA A 106 -1.09 -0.83 -6.67
N ASN A 107 -1.02 0.49 -6.73
CA ASN A 107 -1.89 1.33 -7.54
C ASN A 107 -1.00 2.16 -8.50
N PRO A 108 -1.57 2.99 -9.39
CA PRO A 108 -0.78 3.78 -10.34
C PRO A 108 0.24 4.74 -9.71
N TYR A 109 0.10 5.06 -8.42
CA TYR A 109 0.91 6.06 -7.72
C TYR A 109 1.99 5.45 -6.84
N SER A 110 1.71 4.29 -6.23
CA SER A 110 2.61 3.69 -5.25
C SER A 110 2.43 2.19 -5.10
N THR A 111 3.46 1.57 -4.54
CA THR A 111 3.46 0.18 -4.09
C THR A 111 3.75 0.14 -2.60
N PHE A 112 2.98 -0.67 -1.87
CA PHE A 112 3.14 -0.84 -0.44
C PHE A 112 2.88 -2.29 -0.02
N THR A 113 3.55 -2.72 1.03
CA THR A 113 3.22 -3.96 1.73
C THR A 113 2.21 -3.62 2.83
N GLN A 114 1.02 -4.21 2.76
CA GLN A 114 -0.04 -4.03 3.74
C GLN A 114 -0.02 -5.18 4.74
N TYR A 115 -0.04 -4.85 6.03
CA TYR A 115 -0.17 -5.80 7.12
C TYR A 115 -1.55 -5.67 7.74
N VAL A 116 -2.25 -6.80 7.90
CA VAL A 116 -3.51 -6.90 8.62
C VAL A 116 -3.23 -7.46 10.00
N PHE A 117 -3.61 -6.71 11.02
CA PHE A 117 -3.43 -7.10 12.41
C PHE A 117 -4.64 -6.72 13.23
N GLY A 118 -4.81 -7.35 14.40
CA GLY A 118 -5.92 -7.09 15.29
C GLY A 118 -5.52 -7.29 16.73
N TYR A 119 -6.36 -6.82 17.64
CA TYR A 119 -6.24 -7.09 19.06
C TYR A 119 -7.19 -8.23 19.45
N ALA A 120 -6.78 -9.07 20.39
CA ALA A 120 -7.63 -10.15 20.88
C ALA A 120 -8.93 -9.56 21.46
N GLY A 121 -10.08 -10.03 20.97
CA GLY A 121 -11.40 -9.58 21.43
C GLY A 121 -11.98 -8.37 20.68
N CYS A 122 -11.38 -7.94 19.56
CA CYS A 122 -11.95 -6.91 18.69
C CYS A 122 -12.44 -7.50 17.36
N ASP A 123 -13.63 -7.10 16.92
CA ASP A 123 -14.22 -7.50 15.63
C ASP A 123 -13.70 -6.66 14.44
N THR A 124 -12.85 -5.66 14.71
CA THR A 124 -12.26 -4.77 13.69
C THR A 124 -10.77 -5.02 13.56
N TYR A 125 -10.31 -5.20 12.32
CA TYR A 125 -8.89 -5.31 11.99
C TYR A 125 -8.30 -3.94 11.60
N LEU A 126 -7.01 -3.79 11.87
CA LEU A 126 -6.21 -2.63 11.50
C LEU A 126 -5.34 -2.95 10.29
N LEU A 127 -5.19 -1.96 9.43
CA LEU A 127 -4.36 -2.04 8.23
C LEU A 127 -3.16 -1.11 8.41
N TYR A 128 -1.95 -1.67 8.32
CA TYR A 128 -0.71 -0.90 8.31
C TYR A 128 -0.06 -0.99 6.93
N ASN A 129 0.09 0.16 6.25
CA ASN A 129 0.72 0.24 4.95
C ASN A 129 2.20 0.65 5.09
N CYS A 130 3.09 -0.23 4.68
CA CYS A 130 4.53 0.01 4.57
C CYS A 130 4.88 0.37 3.12
N PRO A 131 5.31 1.60 2.83
CA PRO A 131 5.66 1.99 1.46
C PRO A 131 6.89 1.23 0.95
N GLU A 132 6.82 0.74 -0.28
CA GLU A 132 7.92 0.08 -1.01
C GLU A 132 8.47 0.98 -2.11
N PHE A 133 7.59 1.71 -2.79
CA PHE A 133 7.90 2.62 -3.89
C PHE A 133 6.79 3.69 -4.04
N GLY A 134 7.17 4.92 -4.38
CA GLY A 134 6.25 6.07 -4.53
C GLY A 134 6.70 7.27 -3.69
#